data_AF-X1KXU1-F1
#
_entry.id   AF-X1KXU1-F1
#
_cell.length_a   1.000
_cell.length_b   1.000
_cell.length_c   1.000
_cell.angle_alpha   90.00
_cell.angle_beta   90.00
_cell.angle_gamma   90.00
#
_symmetry.space_group_name_H-M   'P 1'
#
loop_
_entity.id
_entity.type
_entity.pdbx_description
1 polymer ?
#
loop_
_entity_poly.entity_id
_entity_poly.type
_entity_poly.pdbx_seq_one_letter_code
_entity_poly.pdbx_strand_id
1 'polypeptide(L)'
;MPLNNITAAQLEYFEIEPPAAHSPSVADTWEAWDISAHVPPSAKFAEIWWLRKTSNGNVGVRETGSSVERKYSRMQDECGNFTVACAGQAIECISGATANHSYYYVIGYWE
;
A
#
# COMPACT_ATOMS: atom_id res chain seq x y z
N MET A 1 34.65 0.99 29.02
CA MET A 1 33.59 0.00 29.35
C MET A 1 32.65 -0.05 28.17
N PRO A 2 32.44 -1.20 27.51
CA PRO A 2 31.47 -1.26 26.41
C PRO A 2 30.04 -1.27 27.00
N LEU A 3 29.17 -0.46 26.41
CA LEU A 3 27.77 -0.30 26.79
C LEU A 3 26.98 -1.56 26.42
N ASN A 4 26.39 -2.20 27.43
CA ASN A 4 25.38 -3.23 27.27
C ASN A 4 24.03 -2.61 26.87
N ASN A 5 23.36 -3.29 25.95
CA ASN A 5 21.91 -3.41 25.78
C ASN A 5 21.11 -2.18 25.34
N ILE A 6 20.94 -2.07 24.02
CA ILE A 6 19.59 -1.89 23.44
C ILE A 6 19.47 -2.92 22.31
N THR A 7 18.87 -4.08 22.58
CA THR A 7 18.31 -4.92 21.51
C THR A 7 17.10 -4.17 20.98
N ALA A 8 17.32 -3.27 20.02
CA ALA A 8 16.25 -2.92 19.10
C ALA A 8 15.85 -4.24 18.46
N ALA A 9 14.61 -4.70 18.65
CA ALA A 9 14.03 -5.63 17.70
C ALA A 9 14.20 -4.93 16.35
N GLN A 10 15.17 -5.38 15.56
CA GLN A 10 15.46 -4.78 14.28
C GLN A 10 14.19 -5.01 13.46
N LEU A 11 13.47 -3.94 13.12
CA LEU A 11 12.47 -4.02 12.07
C LEU A 11 13.25 -4.49 10.83
N GLU A 12 13.09 -5.76 10.49
CA GLU A 12 13.76 -6.35 9.33
C GLU A 12 13.06 -5.79 8.09
N TYR A 13 13.78 -4.96 7.33
CA TYR A 13 13.34 -4.51 6.01
C TYR A 13 13.64 -5.61 5.00
N PHE A 14 12.60 -6.08 4.30
CA PHE A 14 12.74 -7.07 3.23
C PHE A 14 12.77 -6.36 1.87
N GLU A 15 13.94 -6.32 1.22
CA GLU A 15 14.05 -5.90 -0.17
C GLU A 15 13.63 -7.08 -1.09
N ILE A 16 12.37 -7.06 -1.52
CA ILE A 16 11.81 -8.02 -2.48
C ILE A 16 11.52 -7.27 -3.78
N GLU A 17 11.60 -7.95 -4.92
CA GLU A 17 11.10 -7.39 -6.18
C GLU A 17 9.64 -6.94 -5.98
N PRO A 18 9.34 -5.63 -6.09
CA PRO A 18 8.01 -5.14 -5.82
C PRO A 18 7.05 -5.68 -6.89
N PRO A 19 5.78 -5.98 -6.53
CA PRO A 19 4.76 -6.26 -7.53
C PRO A 19 4.68 -5.12 -8.54
N ALA A 20 4.25 -5.46 -9.76
CA ALA A 20 3.96 -4.45 -10.77
C ALA A 20 3.02 -3.39 -10.20
N ALA A 21 3.25 -2.12 -10.59
CA ALA A 21 2.41 -1.01 -10.15
C ALA A 21 0.94 -1.30 -10.48
N HIS A 22 0.06 -1.08 -9.52
CA HIS A 22 -1.36 -1.30 -9.68
C HIS A 22 -2.09 0.01 -9.97
N SER A 23 -3.09 -0.04 -10.83
CA SER A 23 -3.93 1.10 -11.15
C SER A 23 -5.39 0.65 -11.22
N PRO A 24 -6.28 1.17 -10.37
CA PRO A 24 -7.69 0.79 -10.38
C PRO A 24 -8.32 1.04 -11.75
N SER A 25 -9.03 0.03 -12.26
CA SER A 25 -9.71 0.07 -13.56
C SER A 25 -10.99 0.91 -13.52
N VAL A 26 -11.63 1.02 -12.35
CA VAL A 26 -12.87 1.75 -12.13
C VAL A 26 -12.68 2.84 -11.07
N ALA A 27 -13.15 4.06 -11.38
CA ALA A 27 -13.08 5.17 -10.45
C ALA A 27 -14.00 4.96 -9.24
N ASP A 28 -13.55 5.42 -8.07
CA ASP A 28 -14.28 5.42 -6.79
C ASP A 28 -14.84 4.05 -6.37
N THR A 29 -14.21 2.97 -6.83
CA THR A 29 -14.53 1.58 -6.46
C THR A 29 -13.31 0.92 -5.85
N TRP A 30 -13.51 0.15 -4.77
CA TRP A 30 -12.45 -0.68 -4.19
C TRP A 30 -12.17 -1.85 -5.13
N GLU A 31 -10.93 -1.97 -5.59
CA GLU A 31 -10.45 -3.02 -6.46
C GLU A 31 -9.37 -3.85 -5.74
N ALA A 32 -9.44 -5.17 -5.85
CA ALA A 32 -8.46 -6.05 -5.24
C ALA A 32 -7.16 -6.05 -6.05
N TRP A 33 -6.05 -5.91 -5.35
CA TRP A 33 -4.70 -6.07 -5.86
C TRP A 33 -4.03 -7.22 -5.12
N ASP A 34 -3.84 -8.32 -5.85
CA ASP A 34 -3.10 -9.47 -5.36
C ASP A 34 -1.60 -9.16 -5.34
N ILE A 35 -1.01 -9.22 -4.15
CA ILE A 35 0.42 -9.00 -3.91
C ILE A 35 1.08 -10.25 -3.32
N SER A 36 0.36 -11.38 -3.27
CA SER A 36 0.70 -12.57 -2.48
C SER A 36 2.06 -13.16 -2.81
N ALA A 37 2.44 -13.13 -4.09
CA ALA A 37 3.72 -13.62 -4.58
C ALA A 37 4.93 -12.82 -4.05
N HIS A 38 4.71 -11.63 -3.50
CA HIS A 38 5.76 -10.70 -3.08
C HIS A 38 5.78 -10.44 -1.57
N VAL A 39 4.81 -10.97 -0.81
CA VAL A 39 4.74 -10.77 0.64
C VAL A 39 5.68 -11.74 1.36
N PRO A 40 6.69 -11.25 2.12
CA PRO A 40 7.53 -12.11 2.94
C PRO A 40 6.69 -12.85 4.00
N PRO A 41 7.03 -14.12 4.37
CA PRO A 41 6.22 -14.89 5.32
C PRO A 41 6.03 -14.26 6.71
N SER A 42 6.97 -13.41 7.15
CA SER A 42 6.92 -12.70 8.43
C SER A 42 6.24 -11.32 8.35
N ALA A 43 5.94 -10.82 7.15
CA ALA A 43 5.37 -9.49 6.99
C ALA A 43 3.93 -9.43 7.52
N LYS A 44 3.66 -8.41 8.35
CA LYS A 44 2.32 -8.10 8.85
C LYS A 44 1.70 -6.93 8.08
N PHE A 45 2.51 -5.99 7.61
CA PHE A 45 2.07 -4.80 6.90
C PHE A 45 2.82 -4.59 5.59
N ALA A 46 2.13 -4.00 4.61
CA ALA A 46 2.72 -3.47 3.40
C ALA A 46 2.66 -1.93 3.43
N GLU A 47 3.73 -1.29 2.99
CA GLU A 47 3.74 0.15 2.74
C GLU A 47 3.52 0.42 1.25
N ILE A 48 2.47 1.19 0.98
CA ILE A 48 1.98 1.48 -0.36
C ILE A 48 2.18 2.95 -0.65
N TRP A 49 3.05 3.26 -1.60
CA TRP A 49 3.12 4.58 -2.18
C TRP A 49 2.07 4.75 -3.28
N TRP A 50 1.45 5.92 -3.34
CA TRP A 50 0.47 6.24 -4.37
C TRP A 50 0.83 7.55 -5.06
N LEU A 51 0.51 7.61 -6.36
CA LEU A 51 0.66 8.78 -7.21
C LEU A 51 -0.61 9.01 -7.99
N ARG A 52 -1.07 10.26 -8.04
CA ARG A 52 -2.18 10.70 -8.88
C ARG A 52 -1.72 11.79 -9.84
N LYS A 53 -2.24 11.78 -11.07
CA LYS A 53 -1.72 12.65 -12.15
C LYS A 53 -2.68 13.63 -12.82
N THR A 54 -4.01 13.48 -12.70
CA THR A 54 -4.89 14.20 -13.65
C THR A 54 -6.26 14.64 -13.13
N SER A 55 -6.68 14.29 -11.90
CA SER A 55 -7.96 14.76 -11.34
C SER A 55 -8.02 14.67 -9.82
N ASN A 56 -8.76 15.58 -9.18
CA ASN A 56 -9.15 15.42 -7.78
C ASN A 56 -10.03 14.17 -7.60
N GLY A 57 -10.00 13.55 -6.42
CA GLY A 57 -10.85 12.40 -6.13
C GLY A 57 -10.48 11.69 -4.84
N ASN A 58 -11.09 10.54 -4.59
CA ASN A 58 -10.74 9.75 -3.40
C ASN A 58 -9.53 8.86 -3.67
N VAL A 59 -8.64 8.65 -2.70
CA VAL A 59 -7.63 7.58 -2.75
C VAL A 59 -7.67 6.81 -1.46
N GLY A 60 -7.29 5.54 -1.48
CA GLY A 60 -7.22 4.77 -0.25
C GLY A 60 -6.70 3.37 -0.51
N VAL A 61 -6.23 2.76 0.58
CA VAL A 61 -5.81 1.38 0.64
C VAL A 61 -6.40 0.75 1.90
N ARG A 62 -6.89 -0.49 1.79
CA ARG A 62 -7.40 -1.25 2.93
C ARG A 62 -7.10 -2.74 2.77
N GLU A 63 -7.27 -3.45 3.87
CA GLU A 63 -7.21 -4.91 3.91
C GLU A 63 -8.35 -5.49 3.07
N THR A 64 -8.10 -6.57 2.32
CA THR A 64 -9.13 -7.24 1.52
C THR A 64 -10.34 -7.63 2.37
N GLY A 65 -11.54 -7.31 1.90
CA GLY A 65 -12.80 -7.57 2.60
C GLY A 65 -13.10 -6.64 3.79
N SER A 66 -12.23 -5.66 4.08
CA SER A 66 -12.50 -4.69 5.13
C SER A 66 -13.73 -3.83 4.80
N SER A 67 -14.65 -3.71 5.76
CA SER A 67 -15.80 -2.78 5.64
C SER A 67 -15.45 -1.34 6.04
N VAL A 68 -14.23 -1.10 6.51
CA VAL A 68 -13.81 0.23 6.97
C VAL A 68 -13.51 1.12 5.76
N GLU A 69 -14.11 2.31 5.75
CA GLU A 69 -13.85 3.32 4.73
C GLU A 69 -12.53 4.02 5.05
N ARG A 70 -11.47 3.69 4.30
CA ARG A 70 -10.13 4.29 4.40
C ARG A 70 -9.79 5.21 3.22
N LYS A 71 -10.80 5.78 2.56
CA LYS A 71 -10.58 6.73 1.48
C LYS A 71 -10.43 8.16 1.98
N TYR A 72 -9.54 8.90 1.34
CA TYR A 72 -9.26 10.31 1.60
C TYR A 72 -9.47 11.11 0.31
N SER A 73 -10.09 12.28 0.41
CA SER A 73 -10.13 13.21 -0.72
C SER A 73 -8.75 13.84 -0.90
N ARG A 74 -8.22 13.77 -2.12
CA ARG A 74 -6.88 14.23 -2.50
C ARG A 74 -6.93 15.04 -3.77
N MET A 75 -5.99 15.96 -3.91
CA MET A 75 -5.88 16.84 -5.07
C MET A 75 -5.22 16.12 -6.25
N GLN A 76 -5.31 16.71 -7.44
CA GLN A 76 -4.48 16.31 -8.58
C GLN A 76 -3.00 16.49 -8.27
N ASP A 77 -2.15 15.73 -8.96
CA ASP A 77 -0.68 15.81 -8.85
C ASP A 77 -0.13 15.60 -7.43
N GLU A 78 -0.90 14.90 -6.59
CA GLU A 78 -0.53 14.55 -5.21
C GLU A 78 0.00 13.12 -5.14
N CYS A 79 0.88 12.89 -4.17
CA CYS A 79 1.37 11.56 -3.80
C CYS A 79 1.42 11.41 -2.28
N GLY A 80 1.48 10.17 -1.81
CA GLY A 80 1.64 9.88 -0.40
C GLY A 80 1.86 8.39 -0.17
N ASN A 81 1.82 7.98 1.10
CA ASN A 81 1.96 6.58 1.50
C ASN A 81 0.82 6.13 2.41
N PHE A 82 0.55 4.83 2.39
CA PHE A 82 -0.35 4.12 3.29
C PHE A 82 0.37 2.91 3.87
N THR A 83 0.10 2.60 5.14
CA THR A 83 0.47 1.32 5.73
C THR A 83 -0.80 0.51 5.92
N VAL A 84 -0.81 -0.72 5.39
CA VAL A 84 -2.00 -1.60 5.42
C VAL A 84 -1.58 -2.99 5.86
N ALA A 85 -2.42 -3.67 6.64
CA ALA A 85 -2.15 -5.06 6.99
C ALA A 85 -2.26 -5.94 5.74
N CYS A 86 -1.28 -6.82 5.54
CA CYS A 86 -1.17 -7.69 4.36
C CYS A 86 -1.26 -9.18 4.72
N ALA A 87 -1.68 -9.49 5.95
CA ALA A 87 -1.81 -10.87 6.46
C ALA A 87 -2.75 -11.76 5.61
N GLY A 88 -3.59 -11.17 4.74
CA GLY A 88 -4.45 -11.86 3.76
C GLY A 88 -3.87 -11.93 2.33
N GLN A 89 -2.64 -11.50 2.11
CA GLN A 89 -1.86 -11.57 0.88
C GLN A 89 -2.40 -10.80 -0.35
N ALA A 90 -3.57 -10.16 -0.23
CA ALA A 90 -4.06 -9.14 -1.14
C ALA A 90 -4.47 -7.89 -0.35
N ILE A 91 -4.51 -6.76 -1.04
CA ILE A 91 -5.03 -5.49 -0.53
C ILE A 91 -6.08 -4.95 -1.48
N GLU A 92 -6.91 -4.03 -1.01
CA GLU A 92 -7.86 -3.31 -1.86
C GLU A 92 -7.43 -1.86 -2.00
N CYS A 93 -7.45 -1.36 -3.24
CA CYS A 93 -7.10 0.00 -3.59
C CYS A 93 -8.32 0.70 -4.18
N ILE A 94 -8.49 1.99 -3.90
CA ILE A 94 -9.51 2.83 -4.52
C ILE A 94 -8.85 4.07 -5.09
N SER A 95 -9.21 4.48 -6.30
CA SER A 95 -8.92 5.84 -6.75
C SER A 95 -10.13 6.44 -7.43
N GLY A 96 -10.38 7.72 -7.23
CA GLY A 96 -11.35 8.52 -7.99
C GLY A 96 -10.97 8.73 -9.46
N ALA A 97 -9.95 8.02 -9.95
CA ALA A 97 -9.54 8.02 -11.35
C ALA A 97 -9.09 6.62 -11.78
N THR A 98 -9.18 6.32 -13.08
CA THR A 98 -8.94 4.99 -13.66
C THR A 98 -7.46 4.69 -13.93
N ALA A 99 -7.20 3.56 -14.59
CA ALA A 99 -5.93 2.91 -14.91
C ALA A 99 -4.76 3.81 -15.40
N ASN A 100 -5.08 5.00 -15.94
CA ASN A 100 -4.08 5.92 -16.51
C ASN A 100 -3.74 7.09 -15.57
N HIS A 101 -4.42 7.22 -14.44
CA HIS A 101 -4.47 8.46 -13.67
C HIS A 101 -4.04 8.30 -12.21
N SER A 102 -3.95 7.06 -11.71
CA SER A 102 -3.52 6.79 -10.33
C SER A 102 -2.75 5.49 -10.23
N TYR A 103 -1.58 5.51 -9.62
CA TYR A 103 -0.67 4.37 -9.55
C TYR A 103 -0.34 4.06 -8.09
N TYR A 104 -0.36 2.79 -7.75
CA TYR A 104 -0.01 2.23 -6.45
C TYR A 104 1.24 1.37 -6.59
N TYR A 105 2.16 1.52 -5.66
CA TYR A 105 3.45 0.84 -5.64
C TYR A 105 3.68 0.30 -4.23
N VAL A 106 4.03 -0.98 -4.09
CA VAL A 106 4.56 -1.47 -2.81
C VAL A 106 5.99 -1.01 -2.71
N ILE A 107 6.33 -0.30 -1.64
CA ILE A 107 7.68 0.22 -1.40
C ILE A 107 8.39 -0.45 -0.21
N GLY A 108 7.69 -1.31 0.53
CA GLY A 108 8.27 -2.08 1.62
C GLY A 108 7.27 -2.94 2.38
N TYR A 109 7.80 -3.82 3.23
CA TYR A 109 7.05 -4.68 4.14
C TYR A 109 7.58 -4.53 5.57
N TRP A 110 6.69 -4.68 6.55
CA TRP A 110 6.98 -4.50 7.97
C TRP A 110 6.40 -5.65 8.80
N GLU A 111 7.09 -6.03 9.88
CA GLU A 111 6.58 -6.94 10.92
C GLU A 111 5.77 -6.22 12.01
#